data_AF-A0A439LPX5-F1
#
_entry.id   AF-A0A439LPX5-F1
#
_cell.length_a   1.000
_cell.length_b   1.000
_cell.length_c   1.000
_cell.angle_alpha   90.00
_cell.angle_beta   90.00
_cell.angle_gamma   90.00
#
_symmetry.space_group_name_H-M   'P 1'
#
loop_
_entity.id
_entity.type
_entity.pdbx_description
1 polymer ?
#
loop_
_entity_poly.entity_id
_entity_poly.type
_entity_poly.pdbx_seq_one_letter_code
_entity_poly.pdbx_strand_id
1 'polypeptide(L)'
;LYGAAGSPTSQAELYALFDAMRQRLVASPIVLEFLEIMEDVPALPGVAQPLQRPFLKAAVEILPRWVRKRLALGDRWTLTPWERAFVKTTAAICESIVLPSSPAVQSCRRLGLSESYLYRRR
;
A
#
# COMPACT_ATOMS: atom_id res chain seq x y z
N LEU A 1 4.25 10.55 -15.26
CA LEU A 1 4.11 9.08 -15.35
C LEU A 1 5.34 8.57 -16.10
N TYR A 2 5.97 7.50 -15.64
CA TYR A 2 7.23 6.94 -16.17
C TYR A 2 7.08 6.30 -17.58
N GLY A 3 6.31 6.92 -18.50
CA GLY A 3 6.07 6.41 -19.86
C GLY A 3 5.15 5.19 -19.96
N ALA A 4 4.57 4.72 -18.84
CA ALA A 4 3.67 3.56 -18.85
C ALA A 4 2.35 3.85 -19.59
N ALA A 5 1.99 2.99 -20.53
CA ALA A 5 0.70 3.00 -21.22
C ALA A 5 -0.26 1.97 -20.60
N GLY A 6 -1.57 2.22 -20.68
CA GLY A 6 -2.59 1.26 -20.22
C GLY A 6 -2.73 1.14 -18.71
N SER A 7 -2.51 2.23 -17.95
CA SER A 7 -2.76 2.22 -16.51
C SER A 7 -4.25 2.00 -16.21
N PRO A 8 -4.61 1.09 -15.28
CA PRO A 8 -6.00 0.83 -14.95
C PRO A 8 -6.63 2.08 -14.32
N THR A 9 -7.85 2.40 -14.75
CA THR A 9 -8.64 3.53 -14.27
C THR A 9 -9.71 3.13 -13.27
N SER A 10 -9.90 1.82 -13.09
CA SER A 10 -10.84 1.24 -12.15
C SER A 10 -10.24 0.03 -11.43
N GLN A 11 -10.86 -0.36 -10.31
CA GLN A 11 -10.47 -1.59 -9.60
C GLN A 11 -10.69 -2.83 -10.48
N ALA A 12 -11.77 -2.86 -11.27
CA ALA A 12 -12.05 -3.97 -12.18
C ALA A 12 -10.93 -4.15 -13.23
N GLU A 13 -10.47 -3.06 -13.83
CA GLU A 13 -9.33 -3.06 -14.75
C GLU A 13 -8.03 -3.50 -14.07
N LEU A 14 -7.79 -3.09 -12.81
CA LEU A 14 -6.63 -3.53 -12.03
C LEU A 14 -6.66 -5.06 -11.81
N TYR A 15 -7.80 -5.62 -11.42
CA TYR A 15 -7.93 -7.08 -11.25
C TYR A 15 -7.77 -7.82 -12.58
N ALA A 16 -8.32 -7.30 -13.67
CA ALA A 16 -8.12 -7.87 -15.01
C ALA A 16 -6.64 -7.85 -15.42
N LEU A 17 -5.91 -6.78 -15.09
CA LEU A 17 -4.47 -6.69 -15.34
C LEU A 17 -3.68 -7.72 -14.51
N PHE A 18 -4.03 -7.94 -13.24
CA PHE A 18 -3.41 -9.01 -12.45
C PHE A 18 -3.65 -10.38 -13.11
N ASP A 19 -4.86 -10.65 -13.57
CA ASP A 19 -5.19 -11.91 -14.22
C ASP A 19 -4.43 -12.10 -15.54
N ALA A 20 -4.30 -11.05 -16.36
CA ALA A 20 -3.48 -11.07 -17.57
C ALA A 20 -2.00 -11.35 -17.26
N MET A 21 -1.50 -10.87 -16.11
CA MET A 21 -0.12 -11.09 -15.67
C MET A 21 0.09 -12.43 -14.96
N ARG A 22 -0.97 -13.21 -14.68
CA ARG A 22 -0.94 -14.40 -13.82
C ARG A 22 0.16 -15.40 -14.17
N GLN A 23 0.38 -15.67 -15.45
CA GLN A 23 1.39 -16.65 -15.90
C GLN A 23 2.82 -16.14 -15.72
N ARG A 24 3.00 -14.82 -15.70
CA ARG A 24 4.30 -14.15 -15.52
C ARG A 24 4.65 -13.96 -14.04
N LEU A 25 3.68 -14.06 -13.14
CA LEU A 25 3.90 -14.02 -11.70
C LEU A 25 4.41 -15.39 -11.24
N VAL A 26 5.66 -15.44 -10.80
CA VAL A 26 6.32 -16.65 -10.32
C VAL A 26 6.93 -16.39 -8.95
N ALA A 27 6.92 -17.42 -8.10
CA ALA A 27 7.65 -17.39 -6.85
C ALA A 27 9.14 -17.23 -7.15
N SER A 28 9.81 -16.37 -6.38
CA SER A 28 11.24 -16.11 -6.49
C SER A 28 11.82 -15.87 -5.10
N PRO A 29 12.97 -16.50 -4.76
CA PRO A 29 13.67 -16.24 -3.49
C PRO A 29 13.97 -14.75 -3.29
N ILE A 30 14.25 -14.02 -4.37
CA ILE A 30 14.56 -12.59 -4.36
C ILE A 30 13.42 -11.77 -3.73
N VAL A 31 12.16 -12.17 -3.95
CA VAL A 31 11.02 -11.46 -3.34
C VAL A 31 11.00 -11.66 -1.83
N LEU A 32 11.37 -12.85 -1.34
CA LEU A 32 11.43 -13.13 0.09
C LEU A 32 12.62 -12.41 0.74
N GLU A 33 13.79 -12.47 0.11
CA GLU A 33 14.99 -11.73 0.54
C GLU A 33 14.72 -10.22 0.60
N PHE A 34 14.04 -9.68 -0.41
CA PHE A 34 13.63 -8.27 -0.41
C PHE A 34 12.73 -7.94 0.79
N LEU A 35 11.74 -8.79 1.09
CA LEU A 35 10.85 -8.58 2.23
C LEU A 35 11.61 -8.67 3.56
N GLU A 36 12.59 -9.56 3.68
CA GLU A 36 13.45 -9.67 4.86
C GLU A 36 14.32 -8.42 5.03
N ILE A 37 14.96 -7.93 3.97
CA ILE A 37 15.69 -6.66 3.99
C ILE A 37 14.77 -5.51 4.42
N MET A 38 13.56 -5.45 3.87
CA MET A 38 12.57 -4.44 4.20
C MET A 38 12.06 -4.53 5.65
N GLU A 39 12.23 -5.64 6.38
CA GLU A 39 11.96 -5.68 7.82
C GLU A 39 13.00 -4.87 8.61
N ASP A 40 14.25 -4.83 8.14
CA ASP A 40 15.39 -4.21 8.84
C ASP A 40 15.69 -2.76 8.43
N VAL A 41 15.17 -2.31 7.27
CA VAL A 41 15.33 -0.92 6.81
C VAL A 41 14.69 0.04 7.84
N PRO A 42 15.36 1.11 8.30
CA PRO A 42 14.76 2.10 9.20
C PRO A 42 13.82 3.05 8.45
N ALA A 43 12.66 2.55 7.99
CA ALA A 43 11.70 3.32 7.20
C ALA A 43 10.83 4.25 8.07
N LEU A 44 10.78 4.00 9.38
CA LEU A 44 10.08 4.81 10.37
C LEU A 44 11.08 5.48 11.33
N PRO A 45 10.71 6.63 11.94
CA PRO A 45 11.54 7.21 13.00
C PRO A 45 11.71 6.21 14.15
N GLY A 46 12.87 6.21 14.82
CA GLY A 46 13.31 5.10 15.69
C GLY A 46 12.32 4.62 16.76
N VAL A 47 11.49 5.52 17.32
CA VAL A 47 10.43 5.15 18.28
C VAL A 47 9.27 4.36 17.68
N ALA A 48 9.04 4.51 16.38
CA ALA A 48 8.00 3.85 15.61
C ALA A 48 8.53 2.62 14.84
N GLN A 49 9.83 2.33 14.90
CA GLN A 49 10.46 1.21 14.20
C GLN A 49 9.75 -0.15 14.42
N PRO A 50 9.28 -0.50 15.64
CA PRO A 50 8.56 -1.76 15.85
C PRO A 50 7.25 -1.88 15.04
N LEU A 51 6.66 -0.75 14.62
CA LEU A 51 5.41 -0.71 13.86
C LEU A 51 5.60 -1.04 12.38
N GLN A 52 6.84 -1.04 11.89
CA GLN A 52 7.16 -1.29 10.48
C GLN A 52 6.71 -2.67 10.00
N ARG A 53 6.90 -3.70 10.82
CA ARG A 53 6.58 -5.08 10.46
C ARG A 53 5.08 -5.29 10.20
N PRO A 54 4.15 -4.82 11.06
CA PRO A 54 2.72 -4.77 10.72
C PRO A 54 2.42 -4.07 9.39
N PHE A 55 3.06 -2.94 9.09
CA PHE A 55 2.83 -2.24 7.81
C PHE A 55 3.37 -3.03 6.61
N LEU A 56 4.52 -3.70 6.74
CA LEU A 56 5.05 -4.54 5.67
C LEU A 56 4.14 -5.75 5.39
N LYS A 57 3.62 -6.40 6.44
CA LYS A 57 2.59 -7.45 6.30
C LYS A 57 1.32 -6.92 5.62
N ALA A 58 0.86 -5.72 5.98
CA ALA A 58 -0.29 -5.09 5.35
C ALA A 58 -0.05 -4.81 3.86
N ALA A 59 1.16 -4.40 3.48
CA ALA A 59 1.55 -4.21 2.08
C ALA A 59 1.53 -5.52 1.29
N VAL A 60 1.89 -6.67 1.90
CA VAL A 60 1.74 -7.98 1.27
C VAL A 60 0.26 -8.38 1.19
N GLU A 61 -0.52 -8.08 2.23
CA GLU A 61 -1.93 -8.46 2.32
C GLU A 61 -2.87 -7.66 1.39
N ILE A 62 -2.45 -6.50 0.89
CA ILE A 62 -3.21 -5.77 -0.13
C ILE A 62 -3.34 -6.56 -1.45
N LEU A 63 -2.44 -7.52 -1.69
CA LEU A 63 -2.45 -8.34 -2.89
C LEU A 63 -3.64 -9.32 -2.89
N PRO A 64 -4.23 -9.60 -4.07
CA PRO A 64 -5.26 -10.63 -4.17
C PRO A 64 -4.77 -11.96 -3.61
N ARG A 65 -5.64 -12.71 -2.92
CA ARG A 65 -5.25 -13.96 -2.24
C ARG A 65 -4.57 -14.96 -3.18
N TRP A 66 -5.00 -15.04 -4.43
CA TRP A 66 -4.39 -15.92 -5.43
C TRP A 66 -2.98 -15.47 -5.83
N VAL A 67 -2.72 -14.16 -5.88
CA VAL A 67 -1.38 -13.60 -6.18
C VAL A 67 -0.40 -13.99 -5.09
N ARG A 68 -0.78 -13.83 -3.81
CA ARG A 68 0.06 -14.22 -2.67
C ARG A 68 0.43 -15.71 -2.71
N LYS A 69 -0.56 -16.56 -3.01
CA LYS A 69 -0.33 -18.01 -3.19
C LYS A 69 0.61 -18.29 -4.36
N ARG A 70 0.42 -17.63 -5.50
CA ARG A 70 1.24 -17.83 -6.71
C ARG A 70 2.70 -17.41 -6.51
N LEU A 71 2.92 -16.36 -5.72
CA LEU A 71 4.24 -15.85 -5.36
C LEU A 71 4.89 -16.59 -4.17
N ALA A 72 4.23 -17.63 -3.63
CA ALA A 72 4.67 -18.36 -2.44
C ALA A 72 4.95 -17.47 -1.22
N LEU A 73 4.17 -16.39 -1.07
CA LEU A 73 4.23 -15.53 0.11
C LEU A 73 3.55 -16.26 1.27
N GLY A 74 4.37 -16.87 2.13
CA GLY A 74 3.91 -17.70 3.25
C GLY A 74 3.15 -16.94 4.33
N ASP A 75 2.59 -17.68 5.29
CA ASP A 75 1.70 -17.14 6.33
C ASP A 75 2.41 -16.15 7.29
N ARG A 76 3.74 -16.15 7.34
CA ARG A 76 4.55 -15.13 8.05
C ARG A 76 4.16 -13.70 7.65
N TRP A 77 3.76 -13.50 6.40
CA TRP A 77 3.41 -12.19 5.84
C TRP A 77 1.92 -11.85 5.97
N THR A 78 1.16 -12.64 6.73
CA THR A 78 -0.26 -12.35 7.01
C THR A 78 -0.38 -11.58 8.33
N LEU A 79 -1.28 -10.60 8.36
CA LEU A 79 -1.59 -9.87 9.59
C LEU A 79 -2.32 -10.77 10.59
N THR A 80 -1.87 -10.74 11.84
CA THR A 80 -2.69 -11.20 12.97
C THR A 80 -3.91 -10.30 13.15
N PRO A 81 -4.97 -10.75 13.85
CA PRO A 81 -6.16 -9.93 14.08
C PRO A 81 -5.88 -8.57 14.72
N TRP A 82 -4.97 -8.53 15.70
CA TRP A 82 -4.57 -7.29 16.38
C TRP A 82 -3.73 -6.37 15.48
N GLU A 83 -2.77 -6.91 14.72
CA GLU A 83 -2.02 -6.12 13.73
C GLU A 83 -2.97 -5.50 12.69
N ARG A 84 -3.99 -6.24 12.25
CA ARG A 84 -4.99 -5.73 11.31
C ARG A 84 -5.80 -4.58 11.92
N ALA A 85 -6.23 -4.71 13.17
CA ALA A 85 -6.93 -3.64 13.86
C ALA A 85 -6.05 -2.40 13.98
N PHE A 86 -4.78 -2.58 14.40
CA PHE A 86 -3.81 -1.51 14.51
C PHE A 86 -3.57 -0.77 13.17
N VAL A 87 -3.35 -1.51 12.08
CA VAL A 87 -3.15 -0.93 10.74
C VAL A 87 -4.38 -0.13 10.29
N LYS A 88 -5.59 -0.68 10.49
CA LYS A 88 -6.83 0.01 10.15
C LYS A 88 -7.04 1.30 10.95
N THR A 89 -6.77 1.27 12.25
CA THR A 89 -6.85 2.46 13.11
C THR A 89 -5.86 3.52 12.67
N THR A 90 -4.63 3.13 12.35
CA THR A 90 -3.61 4.07 11.86
C THR A 90 -4.01 4.68 10.52
N ALA A 91 -4.52 3.87 9.59
CA ALA A 91 -5.04 4.36 8.31
C ALA A 91 -6.16 5.39 8.50
N ALA A 92 -7.11 5.13 9.40
CA ALA A 92 -8.20 6.06 9.71
C ALA A 92 -7.70 7.39 10.30
N ILE A 93 -6.66 7.35 11.14
CA ILE A 93 -5.99 8.56 11.65
C ILE A 93 -5.34 9.32 10.48
N CYS A 94 -4.59 8.62 9.64
CA CYS A 94 -3.89 9.22 8.49
C CYS A 94 -4.84 9.88 7.48
N GLU A 95 -6.03 9.34 7.24
CA GLU A 95 -7.04 9.95 6.35
C GLU A 95 -7.48 11.35 6.81
N SER A 96 -7.39 11.64 8.11
CA SER A 96 -7.72 12.96 8.65
C SER A 96 -6.59 13.99 8.54
N ILE A 97 -5.37 13.57 8.16
CA ILE A 97 -4.21 14.44 8.09
C ILE A 97 -4.16 15.15 6.73
N VAL A 98 -4.34 16.48 6.75
CA VAL A 98 -4.16 17.33 5.57
C VAL A 98 -2.66 17.59 5.40
N LEU A 99 -2.05 16.94 4.41
CA LEU A 99 -0.64 17.15 4.07
C LEU A 99 -0.52 18.27 3.03
N PRO A 100 0.10 19.43 3.34
CA PRO A 100 0.19 20.56 2.42
C PRO A 100 0.93 20.25 1.11
N SER A 101 1.82 19.26 1.15
CA SER A 101 2.59 18.77 0.01
C SER A 101 1.84 17.71 -0.80
N SER A 102 0.66 17.25 -0.38
CA SER A 102 -0.07 16.21 -1.10
C SER A 102 -0.57 16.70 -2.46
N PRO A 103 -0.67 15.81 -3.46
CA PRO A 103 -1.27 16.15 -4.75
C PRO A 103 -2.71 16.70 -4.61
N ALA A 104 -3.47 16.24 -3.61
CA ALA A 104 -4.81 16.72 -3.33
C ALA A 104 -4.81 18.20 -2.92
N VAL A 105 -3.97 18.59 -1.94
CA VAL A 105 -3.86 20.00 -1.50
C VAL A 105 -3.30 20.88 -2.62
N GLN A 106 -2.27 20.41 -3.34
CA GLN A 106 -1.73 21.14 -4.48
C GLN A 106 -2.78 21.40 -5.57
N SER A 107 -3.67 20.44 -5.81
CA SER A 107 -4.77 20.60 -6.77
C SER A 107 -5.81 21.61 -6.29
N CYS A 108 -6.20 21.56 -5.00
CA CYS A 108 -7.07 22.58 -4.41
C CYS A 108 -6.50 24.00 -4.57
N ARG A 109 -5.20 24.18 -4.27
CA ARG A 109 -4.51 25.47 -4.42
C ARG A 109 -4.52 25.97 -5.86
N ARG A 110 -4.27 25.10 -6.84
CA ARG A 110 -4.33 25.44 -8.28
C ARG A 110 -5.71 25.90 -8.72
N LEU A 111 -6.76 25.41 -8.07
CA LEU A 111 -8.16 25.76 -8.34
C LEU A 111 -8.68 26.92 -7.47
N GLY A 112 -7.84 27.52 -6.61
CA GLY A 112 -8.25 28.58 -5.69
C GLY A 112 -9.19 28.10 -4.56
N LEU A 113 -9.24 26.79 -4.31
CA LEU A 113 -10.06 26.17 -3.27
C LEU A 113 -9.30 26.06 -1.95
N SER A 114 -10.02 25.95 -0.83
CA SER A 114 -9.42 25.69 0.49
C SER A 114 -8.63 24.38 0.49
N GLU A 115 -7.50 24.31 1.18
CA GLU A 115 -6.64 23.11 1.21
C GLU A 115 -7.38 21.85 1.71
N SER A 116 -8.32 22.03 2.64
CA SER A 116 -9.16 20.96 3.19
C SER A 116 -10.40 20.63 2.36
N TYR A 117 -10.57 21.23 1.17
CA TYR A 117 -11.78 21.07 0.35
C TYR A 117 -12.08 19.59 0.04
N LEU A 118 -11.06 18.81 -0.31
CA LEU A 118 -11.17 17.38 -0.62
C LEU A 118 -11.22 16.46 0.60
N TYR A 119 -10.91 16.98 1.80
CA TYR A 119 -10.88 16.20 3.05
C TYR A 119 -12.18 16.35 3.86
N ARG A 120 -13.07 17.27 3.45
CA ARG A 120 -14.38 17.43 4.05
C ARG A 120 -15.23 16.24 3.62
N ARG A 121 -15.56 15.34 4.55
CA ARG A 121 -16.56 14.27 4.32
C ARG A 121 -17.83 14.90 3.74
N ARG A 122 -18.33 14.32 2.64
CA ARG A 122 -19.72 14.50 2.22
C ARG A 122 -20.63 13.70 3.13
#